data_AF-A0AAE1HWS9-F1
#
_entry.id   AF-A0AAE1HWS9-F1
#
_cell.length_a   1.000
_cell.length_b   1.000
_cell.length_c   1.000
_cell.angle_alpha   90.00
_cell.angle_beta   90.00
_cell.angle_gamma   90.00
#
_symmetry.space_group_name_H-M   'P 1'
#
loop_
_entity.id
_entity.type
_entity.pdbx_description
1 polymer ?
#
loop_
_entity_poly.entity_id
_entity_poly.type
_entity_poly.pdbx_seq_one_letter_code
_entity_poly.pdbx_strand_id
1 'polypeptide(L)' 'MRRAARRCREKKQRDDRAELHYTPNATQMHLNIKNLAVVDEATYKCEITYNEVKDGCAVVQFINLTTMSK' A
#
# COMPACT_ATOMS: atom_id res chain seq x y z
N MET A 1 11.84 -7.62 -19.30
CA MET A 1 11.58 -6.71 -18.16
C MET A 1 10.41 -7.28 -17.37
N ARG A 2 10.60 -7.62 -16.09
CA ARG A 2 9.56 -8.27 -15.27
C ARG A 2 8.52 -7.22 -14.86
N ARG A 3 7.24 -7.41 -15.20
CA ARG A 3 6.14 -6.52 -14.75
C ARG A 3 5.71 -6.95 -13.33
N ALA A 4 5.82 -6.05 -12.36
CA ALA A 4 5.35 -6.26 -11.00
C ALA A 4 4.10 -5.40 -10.75
N ALA A 5 3.03 -6.02 -10.26
CA ALA A 5 1.84 -5.34 -9.77
C ALA A 5 2.02 -5.03 -8.28
N ARG A 6 1.89 -3.76 -7.89
CA ARG A 6 2.01 -3.31 -6.50
C ARG A 6 0.64 -2.89 -5.98
N ARG A 7 0.29 -3.27 -4.75
CA ARG A 7 -0.97 -2.92 -4.11
C ARG A 7 -0.75 -2.61 -2.64
N CYS A 8 -1.15 -1.41 -2.22
CA CYS A 8 -1.17 -1.02 -0.82
C CYS A 8 -2.64 -0.84 -0.40
N ARG A 9 -3.08 -1.53 0.66
CA ARG A 9 -4.46 -1.47 1.12
C ARG A 9 -4.55 -1.62 2.63
N GLU A 10 -5.51 -0.93 3.23
CA GLU A 10 -6.00 -1.27 4.55
C GLU A 10 -6.79 -2.59 4.49
N LYS A 11 -6.94 -3.28 5.63
CA LYS A 11 -7.87 -4.43 5.72
C LYS A 11 -9.34 -3.98 5.62
N LYS A 12 -9.67 -2.74 5.99
CA LYS A 12 -10.98 -2.15 5.75
C LYS A 12 -11.08 -1.56 4.34
N GLN A 13 -12.32 -1.46 3.89
CA GLN A 13 -12.73 -1.16 2.52
C GLN A 13 -12.15 0.17 1.99
N ARG A 14 -11.96 0.22 0.67
CA ARG A 14 -11.32 1.32 -0.07
C ARG A 14 -12.03 2.65 0.20
N ASP A 15 -11.31 3.58 0.81
CA ASP A 15 -11.72 4.97 1.01
C ASP A 15 -11.34 5.80 -0.22
N ASP A 16 -12.25 6.64 -0.72
CA ASP A 16 -12.02 7.57 -1.84
C ASP A 16 -10.94 8.62 -1.51
N ARG A 17 -10.58 8.77 -0.23
CA ARG A 17 -9.50 9.64 0.24
C ARG A 17 -8.09 9.06 0.03
N ALA A 18 -7.96 7.77 -0.29
CA ALA A 18 -6.67 7.08 -0.41
C ALA A 18 -6.30 6.82 -1.88
N GLU A 19 -5.17 7.38 -2.32
CA GLU A 19 -4.66 7.24 -3.67
C GLU A 19 -3.28 6.59 -3.69
N LEU A 20 -3.12 5.58 -4.53
CA LEU A 20 -1.84 4.88 -4.70
C LEU A 20 -1.06 5.49 -5.86
N HIS A 21 0.07 6.13 -5.55
CA HIS A 21 0.97 6.73 -6.51
C HIS A 21 2.12 5.77 -6.85
N TYR A 22 2.18 5.37 -8.13
CA TYR A 22 3.23 4.51 -8.66
C TYR A 22 4.00 5.22 -9.77
N THR A 23 5.33 5.23 -9.63
CA THR A 23 6.24 5.72 -10.67
C THR A 23 6.85 4.52 -11.41
N PRO A 24 6.72 4.44 -12.74
CA PRO A 24 7.38 3.40 -13.53
C PRO A 24 8.90 3.38 -13.28
N ASN A 25 9.47 2.18 -13.18
CA ASN A 25 10.90 1.96 -12.91
C ASN A 25 11.41 2.47 -11.55
N ALA A 26 10.54 2.93 -10.64
CA ALA A 26 10.93 3.30 -9.29
C ALA A 26 10.94 2.08 -8.35
N THR A 27 11.83 2.10 -7.35
CA THR A 27 11.85 1.12 -6.26
C THR A 27 10.79 1.43 -5.20
N GLN A 28 10.34 2.68 -5.12
CA GLN A 28 9.39 3.18 -4.13
C GLN A 28 7.98 3.37 -4.73
N MET A 29 6.98 3.35 -3.84
CA MET A 29 5.57 3.59 -4.13
C MET A 29 4.97 4.29 -2.91
N HIS A 30 4.01 5.19 -3.12
CA HIS A 30 3.42 5.99 -2.05
C HIS A 30 1.91 5.78 -1.99
N LEU A 31 1.39 5.59 -0.78
CA LEU A 31 -0.05 5.64 -0.50
C LEU A 31 -0.33 7.00 0.13
N ASN A 32 -1.06 7.85 -0.59
CA ASN A 32 -1.41 9.19 -0.14
C ASN A 32 -2.85 9.18 0.38
N ILE A 33 -3.03 9.51 1.66
CA ILE A 33 -4.34 9.62 2.31
C ILE A 33 -4.62 11.11 2.53
N LYS A 34 -5.67 11.64 1.89
CA LYS A 34 -6.09 13.03 2.05
C LYS A 34 -6.97 13.19 3.29
N ASN A 35 -6.82 14.31 4.00
CA ASN A 35 -7.60 14.63 5.21
C ASN A 35 -7.54 13.51 6.26
N LEU A 36 -6.33 13.28 6.79
CA LEU A 36 -6.06 12.22 7.76
C LEU A 36 -6.92 12.42 9.03
N ALA A 37 -7.64 11.38 9.42
CA ALA A 37 -8.52 11.36 10.57
C ALA A 37 -8.22 10.14 11.47
N VAL A 38 -8.69 10.17 12.72
CA VAL A 38 -8.51 9.06 13.68
C VAL A 38 -9.12 7.75 13.16
N VAL A 39 -10.14 7.83 12.30
CA VAL A 39 -10.76 6.65 11.67
C VAL A 39 -9.83 5.94 10.67
N ASP A 40 -8.76 6.59 10.24
CA ASP A 40 -7.75 6.05 9.31
C ASP A 40 -6.61 5.32 10.04
N GLU A 41 -6.64 5.28 11.38
CA GLU A 41 -5.66 4.55 12.17
C GLU A 41 -5.82 3.04 11.99
N ALA A 42 -4.85 2.44 11.31
CA ALA A 42 -4.88 1.03 10.97
C ALA A 42 -3.49 0.48 10.62
N THR A 43 -3.43 -0.84 10.48
CA THR A 43 -2.28 -1.53 9.85
C THR A 43 -2.51 -1.63 8.34
N TYR A 44 -1.68 -0.90 7.59
CA TYR A 44 -1.64 -0.94 6.14
C TYR A 44 -0.73 -2.08 5.65
N LYS A 45 -1.21 -2.82 4.65
CA LYS A 45 -0.47 -3.90 4.00
C LYS A 45 -0.10 -3.50 2.58
N CYS A 46 1.19 -3.59 2.27
CA CYS A 46 1.74 -3.30 0.95
C CYS A 46 2.30 -4.60 0.34
N GLU A 47 1.74 -5.02 -0.80
CA GLU A 47 2.03 -6.28 -1.47
C GLU A 47 2.65 -6.01 -2.85
N ILE A 48 3.73 -6.73 -3.18
CA ILE A 48 4.31 -6.76 -4.52
C ILE A 48 4.10 -8.15 -5.10
N THR A 49 3.36 -8.21 -6.21
CA THR A 49 3.11 -9.44 -6.97
C THR A 49 3.88 -9.38 -8.28
N TYR A 50 4.72 -10.36 -8.55
CA TYR A 50 5.41 -10.48 -9.83
C TYR A 50 4.54 -11.31 -10.79
N ASN A 51 4.19 -10.75 -11.95
CA ASN A 51 3.30 -11.44 -12.90
C ASN A 51 3.92 -12.73 -13.51
N GLU A 52 5.23 -12.94 -13.36
CA GLU A 52 5.97 -14.03 -14.02
C GLU A 52 6.66 -15.01 -13.05
N VAL A 53 6.39 -14.94 -11.74
CA VAL A 53 7.04 -15.86 -10.77
C VAL A 53 6.04 -16.91 -10.33
N LYS A 54 6.23 -18.12 -10.86
CA LYS A 54 5.69 -19.38 -10.31
C LYS A 54 6.16 -19.50 -8.86
N ASP A 55 5.21 -19.69 -7.95
CA ASP A 55 5.34 -20.13 -6.56
C ASP A 55 6.28 -19.34 -5.64
N GLY A 56 5.68 -18.63 -4.67
CA GLY A 56 6.22 -18.62 -3.31
C GLY A 56 6.69 -17.30 -2.68
N CYS A 57 6.74 -16.16 -3.38
CA CYS A 57 7.23 -14.92 -2.77
C CYS A 57 6.33 -13.71 -3.04
N ALA A 58 5.30 -13.55 -2.21
CA ALA A 58 4.69 -12.23 -2.01
C ALA A 58 5.57 -11.45 -1.03
N VAL A 59 6.26 -10.41 -1.51
CA VAL A 59 6.90 -9.45 -0.60
C VAL A 59 5.79 -8.61 0.00
N VAL A 60 5.62 -8.74 1.32
CA VAL A 60 4.60 -8.05 2.08
C VAL A 60 5.25 -7.16 3.13
N GLN A 61 4.92 -5.87 3.09
CA GLN A 61 5.29 -4.91 4.13
C GLN A 61 4.05 -4.50 4.92
N PHE A 62 4.20 -4.39 6.23
CA PHE A 62 3.17 -3.88 7.14
C PHE A 62 3.61 -2.54 7.72
N ILE A 63 2.71 -1.57 7.72
CA ILE A 63 2.95 -0.21 8.24
C ILE A 63 1.79 0.13 9.18
N ASN A 64 2.10 0.51 10.42
CA ASN A 64 1.09 0.99 11.36
C ASN A 64 0.99 2.50 11.24
N LEU A 65 -0.22 3.00 10.97
CA LEU A 65 -0.51 4.42 10.94
C LEU A 65 -1.22 4.81 12.24
N THR A 66 -0.60 5.70 13.00
CA THR A 66 -1.14 6.27 14.23
C THR A 66 -1.16 7.78 14.09
N THR A 67 -2.30 8.42 14.34
CA THR A 67 -2.38 9.88 14.37
C THR A 67 -2.00 10.38 15.76
N MET A 68 -1.36 11.54 15.83
CA MET A 68 -0.96 12.16 17.10
C MET A 68 -2.05 13.10 17.64
N SER A 69 -3.29 12.93 17.17
CA SER A 69 -4.44 13.78 17.50
C SER A 69 -5.00 13.34 18.86
N LYS A 70 -4.45 13.90 19.94
CA LYS A 70 -5.05 13.86 21.28
C LYS A 70 -5.48 15.24 21.70
#